data_AF-A0A3P6F327-F1
#
_entry.id   AF-A0A3P6F327-F1
#
_cell.length_a   1.000
_cell.length_b   1.000
_cell.length_c   1.000
_cell.angle_alpha   90.00
_cell.angle_beta   90.00
_cell.angle_gamma   90.00
#
_symmetry.space_group_name_H-M   'P 1'
#
loop_
_entity.id
_entity.type
_entity.pdbx_description
1 polymer ?
#
loop_
_entity_poly.entity_id
_entity_poly.type
_entity_poly.pdbx_seq_one_letter_code
_entity_poly.pdbx_strand_id
1 'polypeptide(L)'
;MDKAITLAKEWLLAQATSATPHTRISYDFDLPTMPTDVIRCNMDAAWYVAKRAGIGWVFENSDRQVYSEDSKVIDHVSSPLMAKALAMRNAMQEALHKSFSNVWFRTDSQELARAIDSKTYSVELFGVLMDIELLSSSFDFIVVSYVTGTFNGVADSLAKAALHSSIPLL
;
A
#
# COMPACT_ATOMS: atom_id res chain seq x y z
N MET A 1 -9.22 -20.92 25.90
CA MET A 1 -9.80 -19.69 26.46
C MET A 1 -8.69 -18.69 26.74
N ASP A 2 -8.42 -17.65 25.94
CA ASP A 2 -8.31 -17.55 24.48
C ASP A 2 -7.37 -16.37 24.26
N LYS A 3 -6.09 -16.67 23.95
CA LYS A 3 -5.06 -15.63 23.68
C LYS A 3 -5.52 -14.66 22.58
N ALA A 4 -6.35 -15.14 21.65
CA ALA A 4 -6.96 -14.35 20.59
C ALA A 4 -7.86 -13.23 21.13
N ILE A 5 -8.63 -13.47 22.19
CA ILE A 5 -9.51 -12.46 22.79
C ILE A 5 -8.69 -11.42 23.55
N THR A 6 -7.61 -11.82 24.22
CA THR A 6 -6.72 -10.89 24.91
C THR A 6 -6.00 -9.98 23.93
N LEU A 7 -5.45 -10.54 22.84
CA LEU A 7 -4.76 -9.76 21.80
C LEU A 7 -5.71 -8.81 21.06
N ALA A 8 -6.95 -9.24 20.78
CA ALA A 8 -7.95 -8.37 20.17
C ALA A 8 -8.35 -7.20 21.09
N LYS A 9 -8.44 -7.43 22.41
CA LYS A 9 -8.72 -6.38 23.38
C LYS A 9 -7.55 -5.41 23.54
N GLU A 10 -6.32 -5.92 23.59
CA GLU A 10 -5.10 -5.10 23.65
C GLU A 10 -4.95 -4.24 22.38
N TRP A 11 -5.28 -4.79 21.20
CA TRP A 11 -5.29 -4.06 19.93
C TRP A 11 -6.36 -2.95 19.88
N LEU A 12 -7.54 -3.20 20.46
CA LEU A 12 -8.60 -2.19 20.57
C LEU A 12 -8.22 -1.07 21.56
N LEU A 13 -7.60 -1.42 22.69
CA LEU A 13 -7.14 -0.46 23.69
C LEU A 13 -5.98 0.39 23.18
N ALA A 14 -5.08 -0.17 22.37
CA ALA A 14 -3.97 0.56 21.76
C ALA A 14 -4.42 1.64 20.75
N GLN A 15 -5.60 1.48 20.14
CA GLN A 15 -6.20 2.50 19.25
C GLN A 15 -6.87 3.65 20.02
N ALA A 16 -7.24 3.45 21.28
CA ALA A 16 -7.95 4.46 22.06
C ALA A 16 -7.04 5.58 22.59
N THR A 17 -5.72 5.40 22.59
CA THR A 17 -4.79 6.28 23.34
C THR A 17 -3.99 7.26 22.48
N SER A 18 -4.47 7.65 21.30
CA SER A 18 -3.83 8.73 20.53
C SER A 18 -4.84 9.63 19.83
N ALA A 19 -5.82 10.11 20.60
CA ALA A 19 -6.52 11.34 20.25
C ALA A 19 -5.73 12.53 20.84
N THR A 20 -4.58 12.86 20.23
CA THR A 20 -4.06 14.22 20.36
C THR A 20 -4.87 15.12 19.42
N PRO A 21 -5.31 16.30 19.86
CA PRO A 21 -6.03 17.23 19.01
C PRO A 21 -5.08 17.64 17.88
N HIS A 22 -5.34 17.12 16.67
CA HIS A 22 -4.70 17.62 15.47
C HIS A 22 -5.06 19.10 15.34
N THR A 23 -4.11 19.97 15.65
CA THR A 23 -4.10 21.34 15.12
C THR A 23 -4.21 21.19 13.62
N ARG A 24 -5.40 21.46 13.08
CA ARG A 24 -5.60 21.61 11.64
C ARG A 24 -4.72 22.77 11.23
N ILE A 25 -3.54 22.48 10.68
CA ILE A 25 -2.84 23.49 9.93
C ILE A 25 -3.66 23.65 8.66
N SER A 26 -4.55 24.64 8.66
CA SER A 26 -5.18 25.16 7.45
C SER A 26 -4.06 25.79 6.63
N TYR A 27 -3.36 24.97 5.86
CA TYR A 27 -2.62 25.46 4.72
C TYR A 27 -3.66 25.88 3.68
N ASP A 28 -3.99 27.17 3.71
CA ASP A 28 -4.61 27.86 2.59
C ASP A 28 -3.55 27.96 1.48
N PHE A 29 -3.23 26.80 0.90
CA PHE A 29 -2.53 26.67 -0.35
C PHE A 29 -3.61 26.28 -1.34
N ASP A 30 -3.68 26.95 -2.48
CA ASP A 30 -4.44 26.49 -3.65
C ASP A 30 -4.05 25.03 -3.92
N LEU A 31 -4.86 24.11 -3.41
CA LEU A 31 -4.71 22.68 -3.66
C LEU A 31 -4.91 22.50 -5.17
N PRO A 32 -3.95 21.90 -5.89
CA PRO A 32 -4.16 21.55 -7.28
C PRO A 32 -5.50 20.80 -7.37
N THR A 33 -6.40 21.32 -8.20
CA THR A 33 -7.69 20.66 -8.43
C THR A 33 -7.37 19.26 -8.95
N MET A 34 -7.84 18.22 -8.25
CA MET A 34 -7.62 16.83 -8.65
C MET A 34 -7.95 16.69 -10.15
N PRO A 35 -7.05 16.11 -10.98
CA PRO A 35 -7.35 15.85 -12.38
C PRO A 35 -8.64 15.02 -12.51
N THR A 36 -9.43 15.26 -13.55
CA THR A 36 -10.71 14.55 -13.76
C THR A 36 -10.52 13.07 -14.15
N ASP A 37 -9.30 12.69 -14.51
CA ASP A 37 -8.90 11.38 -15.03
C ASP A 37 -8.02 10.57 -14.05
N VAL A 38 -8.04 10.91 -12.75
CA VAL A 38 -7.23 10.20 -11.76
C VAL A 38 -7.63 8.73 -11.64
N ILE A 39 -6.68 7.86 -11.90
CA ILE A 39 -6.80 6.41 -11.70
C ILE A 39 -6.46 6.10 -10.24
N ARG A 40 -7.32 5.33 -9.57
CA ARG A 40 -7.04 4.86 -8.22
C ARG A 40 -6.34 3.51 -8.29
N CYS A 41 -5.24 3.36 -7.57
CA CYS A 41 -4.52 2.11 -7.44
C CYS A 41 -4.58 1.65 -5.99
N ASN A 42 -5.25 0.54 -5.72
CA ASN A 42 -5.13 -0.18 -4.47
C ASN A 42 -3.99 -1.18 -4.56
N MET A 43 -3.17 -1.28 -3.51
CA MET A 43 -2.12 -2.27 -3.43
C MET A 43 -2.04 -2.89 -2.04
N ASP A 44 -1.64 -4.15 -1.97
CA ASP A 44 -1.42 -4.86 -0.71
C ASP A 44 -0.39 -5.98 -0.86
N ALA A 45 0.03 -6.52 0.28
CA ALA A 45 0.90 -7.66 0.37
C ALA A 45 0.49 -8.64 1.47
N ALA A 46 0.54 -9.92 1.15
CA ALA A 46 0.49 -11.02 2.10
C ALA A 46 1.91 -11.56 2.27
N TRP A 47 2.39 -11.66 3.51
CA TRP A 47 3.76 -12.11 3.80
C TRP A 47 3.75 -13.38 4.65
N TYR A 48 4.60 -14.34 4.27
CA TYR A 48 4.80 -15.60 4.97
C TYR A 48 6.21 -15.66 5.58
N VAL A 49 6.30 -16.28 6.76
CA VAL A 49 7.51 -16.35 7.59
C VAL A 49 8.72 -16.95 6.85
N ALA A 50 8.50 -17.79 5.83
CA ALA A 50 9.57 -18.29 4.96
C ALA A 50 10.15 -17.23 3.98
N LYS A 51 10.06 -15.94 4.32
CA LYS A 51 10.53 -14.80 3.53
C LYS A 51 9.95 -14.75 2.12
N ARG A 52 8.69 -15.11 1.98
CA ARG A 52 7.95 -15.03 0.71
C ARG A 52 6.76 -14.11 0.88
N ALA A 53 6.51 -13.28 -0.11
CA ALA A 53 5.33 -12.44 -0.17
C ALA A 53 4.54 -12.69 -1.45
N GLY A 54 3.23 -12.71 -1.33
CA GLY A 54 2.34 -12.40 -2.45
C GLY A 54 2.03 -10.92 -2.40
N ILE A 55 2.11 -10.24 -3.53
CA ILE A 55 1.74 -8.84 -3.69
C ILE A 55 0.62 -8.75 -4.71
N GLY A 56 -0.27 -7.77 -4.56
CA GLY A 56 -1.40 -7.59 -5.45
C GLY A 56 -1.75 -6.12 -5.59
N TRP A 57 -2.23 -5.73 -6.78
CA TRP A 57 -2.70 -4.38 -7.04
C TRP A 57 -3.84 -4.36 -8.05
N VAL A 58 -4.68 -3.33 -7.95
CA VAL A 58 -5.81 -3.10 -8.85
C VAL A 58 -5.92 -1.62 -9.16
N PHE A 59 -6.06 -1.32 -10.45
CA PHE A 59 -6.31 0.01 -10.99
C PHE A 59 -7.79 0.14 -11.33
N GLU A 60 -8.44 1.16 -10.77
CA GLU A 60 -9.87 1.42 -10.95
C GLU A 60 -10.16 2.91 -11.12
N ASN A 61 -11.31 3.22 -11.73
CA ASN A 61 -11.81 4.59 -11.85
C ASN A 61 -12.57 5.05 -10.60
N SER A 62 -13.21 6.22 -10.70
CA SER A 62 -14.03 6.78 -9.61
C SER A 62 -15.18 5.88 -9.17
N ASP A 63 -15.72 5.12 -10.12
CA ASP A 63 -16.92 4.28 -10.02
C ASP A 63 -16.58 2.80 -9.73
N ARG A 64 -15.32 2.51 -9.40
CA ARG A 64 -14.78 1.15 -9.16
C ARG A 64 -14.82 0.22 -10.38
N GLN A 65 -14.89 0.78 -11.58
CA GLN A 65 -14.62 0.01 -12.79
C GLN A 65 -13.13 -0.29 -12.85
N VAL A 66 -12.79 -1.58 -12.90
CA VAL A 66 -11.40 -2.06 -12.98
C VAL A 66 -10.86 -1.85 -14.39
N TYR A 67 -9.73 -1.16 -14.49
CA TYR A 67 -8.94 -1.08 -15.73
C TYR A 67 -8.01 -2.28 -15.85
N SER A 68 -7.40 -2.67 -14.75
CA SER A 68 -6.49 -3.82 -14.69
C SER A 68 -6.18 -4.21 -13.26
N GLU A 69 -5.88 -5.47 -13.06
CA GLU A 69 -5.40 -6.04 -11.80
C GLU A 69 -4.30 -7.04 -12.07
N ASP A 70 -3.37 -7.19 -11.14
CA ASP A 70 -2.32 -8.20 -11.23
C ASP A 70 -1.81 -8.58 -9.83
N SER A 71 -1.07 -9.68 -9.77
CA SER A 71 -0.48 -10.19 -8.55
C SER A 71 0.84 -10.92 -8.84
N LYS A 72 1.73 -10.95 -7.86
CA LYS A 72 3.06 -11.54 -8.03
C LYS A 72 3.58 -12.13 -6.73
N VAL A 73 4.39 -13.17 -6.86
CA VAL A 73 5.16 -13.74 -5.75
C VAL A 73 6.55 -13.15 -5.74
N ILE A 74 7.02 -12.75 -4.57
CA ILE A 74 8.38 -12.27 -4.34
C ILE A 74 9.02 -13.10 -3.23
N ASP A 75 10.18 -13.68 -3.54
CA ASP A 75 11.03 -14.36 -2.56
C ASP A 75 11.98 -13.39 -1.86
N HIS A 76 12.59 -13.84 -0.75
CA HIS A 76 13.59 -13.11 0.03
C HIS A 76 13.08 -11.79 0.64
N VAL A 77 11.79 -11.74 1.00
CA VAL A 77 11.16 -10.56 1.62
C VAL A 77 11.38 -10.60 3.13
N SER A 78 12.09 -9.60 3.67
CA SER A 78 12.56 -9.57 5.05
C SER A 78 11.47 -9.31 6.09
N SER A 79 10.42 -8.58 5.74
CA SER A 79 9.35 -8.19 6.65
C SER A 79 8.02 -7.94 5.92
N PRO A 80 6.88 -7.95 6.66
CA PRO A 80 5.60 -7.52 6.10
C PRO A 80 5.62 -6.11 5.53
N LEU A 81 6.35 -5.17 6.15
CA LEU A 81 6.45 -3.80 5.67
C LEU A 81 7.25 -3.71 4.37
N MET A 82 8.34 -4.46 4.24
CA MET A 82 9.07 -4.63 2.98
C MET A 82 8.15 -5.20 1.88
N ALA A 83 7.32 -6.18 2.21
CA ALA A 83 6.36 -6.75 1.27
C ALA A 83 5.39 -5.68 0.72
N LYS A 84 4.87 -4.82 1.59
CA LYS A 84 3.98 -3.73 1.20
C LYS A 84 4.72 -2.65 0.38
N ALA A 85 5.95 -2.31 0.75
CA ALA A 85 6.77 -1.39 -0.06
C ALA A 85 7.02 -1.96 -1.47
N LEU A 86 7.34 -3.25 -1.58
CA LEU A 86 7.51 -3.93 -2.87
C LEU A 86 6.21 -3.95 -3.68
N ALA A 87 5.07 -4.19 -3.06
CA ALA A 87 3.77 -4.12 -3.73
C ALA A 87 3.52 -2.72 -4.33
N MET A 88 3.93 -1.66 -3.64
CA MET A 88 3.75 -0.28 -4.13
C MET A 88 4.68 -0.01 -5.30
N ARG A 89 5.96 -0.39 -5.19
CA ARG A 89 6.94 -0.29 -6.27
C ARG A 89 6.47 -1.01 -7.54
N ASN A 90 5.97 -2.24 -7.42
CA ASN A 90 5.49 -3.00 -8.58
C ASN A 90 4.22 -2.37 -9.18
N ALA A 91 3.30 -1.89 -8.34
CA ALA A 91 2.12 -1.16 -8.81
C ALA A 91 2.52 0.12 -9.57
N MET A 92 3.49 0.89 -9.08
CA MET A 92 4.00 2.07 -9.79
C MET A 92 4.64 1.71 -11.13
N GLN A 93 5.45 0.65 -11.18
CA GLN A 93 6.03 0.15 -12.43
C GLN A 93 4.95 -0.26 -13.44
N GLU A 94 3.91 -0.95 -12.99
CA GLU A 94 2.80 -1.36 -13.86
C GLU A 94 1.98 -0.16 -14.34
N ALA A 95 1.77 0.84 -13.49
CA ALA A 95 1.08 2.08 -13.88
C ALA A 95 1.84 2.80 -15.01
N LEU A 96 3.17 2.92 -14.89
CA LEU A 96 4.01 3.51 -15.92
C LEU A 96 4.02 2.67 -17.20
N HIS A 97 4.06 1.34 -17.09
CA HIS A 97 3.94 0.45 -18.24
C HIS A 97 2.63 0.69 -19.01
N LYS A 98 1.54 0.96 -18.29
CA LYS A 98 0.22 1.26 -18.86
C LYS A 98 0.02 2.72 -19.26
N SER A 99 1.05 3.56 -19.15
CA SER A 99 1.01 5.00 -19.44
C SER A 99 -0.02 5.76 -18.59
N PHE A 100 -0.24 5.31 -17.36
CA PHE A 100 -1.06 6.03 -16.39
C PHE A 100 -0.23 7.15 -15.74
N SER A 101 -0.48 8.40 -16.10
CA SER A 101 0.29 9.55 -15.60
C SER A 101 -0.34 10.23 -14.38
N ASN A 102 -1.65 10.09 -14.17
CA ASN A 102 -2.39 10.66 -13.04
C ASN A 102 -2.91 9.54 -12.12
N VAL A 103 -2.18 9.21 -11.05
CA VAL A 103 -2.48 8.03 -10.22
C VAL A 103 -2.53 8.34 -8.73
N TRP A 104 -3.58 7.87 -8.07
CA TRP A 104 -3.72 7.87 -6.62
C TRP A 104 -3.47 6.47 -6.07
N PHE A 105 -2.28 6.24 -5.51
CA PHE A 105 -1.91 5.00 -4.85
C PHE A 105 -2.43 4.94 -3.42
N ARG A 106 -3.01 3.82 -3.03
CA ARG A 106 -3.70 3.61 -1.76
C ARG A 106 -3.20 2.32 -1.10
N THR A 107 -2.82 2.43 0.17
CA THR A 107 -2.31 1.33 0.99
C THR A 107 -3.09 1.23 2.29
N ASP A 108 -3.26 0.03 2.82
CA ASP A 108 -3.81 -0.22 4.16
C ASP A 108 -2.72 -0.14 5.27
N SER A 109 -1.48 0.23 4.92
CA SER A 109 -0.39 0.40 5.88
C SER A 109 -0.12 1.86 6.19
N GLN A 110 -0.56 2.30 7.37
CA GLN A 110 -0.23 3.64 7.86
C GLN A 110 1.27 3.81 8.06
N GLU A 111 2.00 2.75 8.42
CA GLU A 111 3.45 2.77 8.57
C GLU A 111 4.15 3.04 7.24
N LEU A 112 3.73 2.37 6.15
CA LEU A 112 4.29 2.61 4.81
C LEU A 112 3.97 4.02 4.32
N ALA A 113 2.72 4.46 4.48
CA ALA A 113 2.31 5.80 4.09
C ALA A 113 3.15 6.88 4.80
N ARG A 114 3.40 6.70 6.11
CA ARG A 114 4.28 7.60 6.89
C ARG A 114 5.74 7.54 6.45
N ALA A 115 6.27 6.35 6.13
CA ALA A 115 7.66 6.21 5.69
C ALA A 115 7.92 6.96 4.37
N ILE A 116 6.95 6.91 3.45
CA ILE A 116 7.01 7.63 2.17
C ILE A 116 6.89 9.14 2.38
N ASP A 117 5.89 9.58 3.13
CA ASP A 117 5.62 11.00 3.37
C ASP A 117 6.78 11.69 4.13
N SER A 118 7.27 11.05 5.18
CA SER A 118 8.38 11.57 5.99
C SER A 118 9.75 11.44 5.33
N LYS A 119 9.85 10.74 4.20
CA LYS A 119 11.12 10.32 3.57
C LYS A 119 12.10 9.69 4.55
N THR A 120 11.57 9.01 5.57
CA THR A 120 12.39 8.38 6.61
C THR A 120 12.63 6.93 6.23
N TYR A 121 13.87 6.67 5.81
CA TYR A 121 14.28 5.39 5.28
C TYR A 121 14.95 4.56 6.38
N SER A 122 14.27 3.53 6.88
CA SER A 122 14.98 2.48 7.63
C SER A 122 16.01 1.83 6.70
N VAL A 123 17.13 1.37 7.24
CA VAL A 123 18.19 0.71 6.44
C VAL A 123 17.62 -0.47 5.64
N GLU A 124 16.64 -1.18 6.22
CA GLU A 124 15.94 -2.28 5.56
C GLU A 124 15.19 -1.83 4.31
N LEU A 125 14.45 -0.72 4.38
CA LEU A 125 13.58 -0.25 3.30
C LEU A 125 14.23 0.73 2.33
N PHE A 126 15.46 1.19 2.62
CA PHE A 126 16.11 2.28 1.88
C PHE A 126 16.07 2.09 0.36
N GLY A 127 16.46 0.90 -0.12
CA GLY A 127 16.48 0.63 -1.56
C GLY A 127 15.09 0.71 -2.21
N VAL A 128 14.08 0.08 -1.61
CA VAL A 128 12.72 0.07 -2.19
C VAL A 128 12.04 1.45 -2.10
N LEU A 129 12.31 2.22 -1.04
CA LEU A 129 11.74 3.55 -0.89
C LEU A 129 12.42 4.57 -1.84
N MET A 130 13.71 4.41 -2.12
CA MET A 130 14.40 5.18 -3.15
C MET A 130 13.82 4.89 -4.55
N ASP A 131 13.57 3.62 -4.86
CA ASP A 131 12.91 3.23 -6.11
C ASP A 131 11.51 3.85 -6.22
N ILE A 132 10.73 3.86 -5.13
CA ILE A 132 9.41 4.52 -5.08
C ILE A 132 9.53 6.03 -5.33
N GLU A 133 10.50 6.71 -4.72
CA GLU A 133 10.72 8.14 -4.94
C GLU A 133 11.08 8.45 -6.40
N LEU A 134 11.95 7.64 -7.00
CA LEU A 134 12.32 7.76 -8.42
C LEU A 134 11.14 7.48 -9.36
N LEU A 135 10.34 6.44 -9.09
CA LEU A 135 9.14 6.15 -9.88
C LEU A 135 8.11 7.29 -9.74
N SER A 136 7.97 7.84 -8.53
CA SER A 136 7.03 8.92 -8.24
C SER A 136 7.29 10.17 -9.10
N SER A 137 8.55 10.47 -9.45
CA SER A 137 8.88 11.60 -10.32
C SER A 137 8.50 11.41 -11.79
N SER A 138 8.00 10.23 -12.17
CA SER A 138 7.58 9.92 -13.54
C SER A 138 6.07 10.10 -13.78
N PHE A 139 5.32 10.49 -12.74
CA PHE A 139 3.89 10.76 -12.84
C PHE A 139 3.62 12.27 -12.93
N ASP A 140 2.63 12.66 -13.72
CA ASP A 140 2.16 14.06 -13.81
C ASP A 140 1.43 14.44 -12.50
N PHE A 141 0.66 13.49 -11.97
CA PHE A 141 -0.01 13.62 -10.68
C PHE A 141 0.12 12.32 -9.89
N ILE A 142 0.63 12.43 -8.67
CA ILE A 142 0.75 11.31 -7.74
C ILE A 142 0.30 11.70 -6.34
N VAL A 143 -0.54 10.85 -5.75
CA VAL A 143 -0.85 10.87 -4.33
C VAL A 143 -0.68 9.47 -3.77
N VAL A 144 -0.10 9.37 -2.59
CA VAL A 144 -0.06 8.14 -1.79
C VAL A 144 -0.86 8.38 -0.51
N SER A 145 -1.84 7.53 -0.20
CA SER A 145 -2.62 7.66 1.04
C SER A 145 -2.88 6.34 1.74
N TYR A 146 -3.01 6.41 3.05
CA TYR A 146 -3.59 5.32 3.84
C TYR A 146 -5.11 5.23 3.60
N VAL A 147 -5.63 4.01 3.45
CA VAL A 147 -7.06 3.68 3.43
C VAL A 147 -7.36 2.56 4.42
N THR A 148 -8.56 2.52 4.98
CA THR A 148 -8.93 1.39 5.85
C THR A 148 -9.04 0.10 5.04
N GLY A 149 -8.68 -1.04 5.63
CA GLY A 149 -8.64 -2.34 4.94
C GLY A 149 -9.95 -2.73 4.23
N THR A 150 -11.09 -2.22 4.68
CA THR A 150 -12.40 -2.37 4.00
C THR A 150 -12.41 -1.84 2.57
N PHE A 151 -11.57 -0.85 2.25
CA PHE A 151 -11.45 -0.29 0.90
C PHE A 151 -10.34 -0.97 0.08
N ASN A 152 -9.52 -1.84 0.69
CA ASN A 152 -8.38 -2.50 0.03
C ASN A 152 -8.60 -4.01 -0.25
N GLY A 153 -9.82 -4.51 -0.06
CA GLY A 153 -10.10 -5.96 -0.06
C GLY A 153 -9.74 -6.71 -1.35
N VAL A 154 -9.82 -6.06 -2.52
CA VAL A 154 -9.43 -6.66 -3.80
C VAL A 154 -7.93 -6.90 -3.86
N ALA A 155 -7.12 -5.87 -3.54
CA ALA A 155 -5.67 -5.98 -3.53
C ALA A 155 -5.17 -6.99 -2.47
N ASP A 156 -5.78 -7.00 -1.28
CA ASP A 156 -5.52 -8.00 -0.24
C ASP A 156 -5.82 -9.43 -0.74
N SER A 157 -6.94 -9.62 -1.43
CA SER A 157 -7.32 -10.93 -1.99
C SER A 157 -6.33 -11.40 -3.07
N LEU A 158 -5.92 -10.50 -3.97
CA LEU A 158 -4.90 -10.77 -4.99
C LEU A 158 -3.56 -11.17 -4.35
N ALA A 159 -3.12 -10.41 -3.34
CA ALA A 159 -1.88 -10.68 -2.62
C ALA A 159 -1.92 -12.04 -1.91
N LYS A 160 -3.02 -12.36 -1.23
CA LYS A 160 -3.23 -13.67 -0.59
C LYS A 160 -3.25 -14.80 -1.61
N ALA A 161 -3.97 -14.65 -2.71
CA ALA A 161 -4.05 -15.65 -3.76
C ALA A 161 -2.67 -15.95 -4.37
N ALA A 162 -1.87 -14.91 -4.66
CA ALA A 162 -0.50 -15.07 -5.13
C ALA A 162 0.38 -15.80 -4.10
N LEU A 163 0.30 -15.43 -2.83
CA LEU A 163 1.06 -16.12 -1.79
C LEU A 163 0.67 -17.60 -1.70
N HIS A 164 -0.63 -17.91 -1.73
CA HIS A 164 -1.12 -19.29 -1.64
C HIS A 164 -0.76 -20.16 -2.84
N SER A 165 -0.80 -19.62 -4.06
CA SER A 165 -0.42 -20.38 -5.28
C SER A 165 1.06 -20.78 -5.28
N SER A 166 1.87 -20.11 -4.46
CA SER A 166 3.30 -20.36 -4.33
C SER A 166 3.69 -21.36 -3.23
N ILE A 167 2.76 -21.72 -2.34
CA ILE A 167 3.00 -22.68 -1.25
C ILE A 167 2.62 -24.06 -1.76
N PRO A 168 3.56 -25.02 -1.89
CA PRO A 168 3.20 -26.38 -2.26
C PRO A 168 2.20 -26.93 -1.25
N LEU A 169 1.06 -27.46 -1.73
CA LEU A 169 0.17 -28.26 -0.90
C LEU A 169 1.00 -29.44 -0.38
N LEU A 170 1.19 -29.50 0.95
CA LEU A 170 1.79 -30.65 1.64
C LEU A 170 0.88 -31.87 1.51
#